data_AF-A0A956VT71-F1
#
_entry.id   AF-A0A956VT71-F1
#
_cell.length_a   1.000
_cell.length_b   1.000
_cell.length_c   1.000
_cell.angle_alpha   90.00
_cell.angle_beta   90.00
_cell.angle_gamma   90.00
#
_symmetry.space_group_name_H-M   'P 1'
#
loop_
_entity.id
_entity.type
_entity.pdbx_description
1 polymer ?
#
loop_
_entity_poly.entity_id
_entity_poly.type
_entity_poly.pdbx_seq_one_letter_code
_entity_poly.pdbx_strand_id
1 'polypeptide(L)'
;NGDAAKFVKRHRSALSGVPFRVFALGPTTADRDDESYVREGERLRAALEKAGSPPNASVELFGGVIDPAKLHFPFSRMEPGDWRPWPLIEGWVDGLIRELGGVG
;
A
#
# COMPACT_ATOMS: atom_id res chain seq x y z
N ASN A 1 10.67 7.26 6.75
CA ASN A 1 10.26 6.13 7.59
C ASN A 1 10.74 4.85 6.90
N GLY A 2 11.53 3.99 7.57
CA GLY A 2 12.31 2.92 6.92
C GLY A 2 12.00 1.50 7.42
N ASP A 3 11.03 1.36 8.32
CA ASP A 3 10.83 0.11 9.04
C ASP A 3 10.23 -0.99 8.16
N ALA A 4 9.41 -0.64 7.17
CA ALA A 4 8.95 -1.58 6.15
C ALA A 4 10.11 -2.17 5.33
N ALA A 5 11.04 -1.33 4.86
CA ALA A 5 12.21 -1.80 4.12
C ALA A 5 13.12 -2.68 4.99
N LYS A 6 13.30 -2.33 6.27
CA LYS A 6 14.04 -3.17 7.23
C LYS A 6 13.34 -4.51 7.45
N PHE A 7 12.01 -4.52 7.57
CA PHE A 7 11.22 -5.74 7.74
C PHE A 7 11.40 -6.69 6.54
N VAL A 8 11.21 -6.19 5.32
CA VAL A 8 11.41 -6.97 4.08
C VAL A 8 12.82 -7.53 4.02
N LYS A 9 13.84 -6.69 4.24
CA LYS A 9 15.24 -7.11 4.23
C LYS A 9 15.53 -8.20 5.28
N ARG A 10 14.97 -8.06 6.49
CA ARG A 10 15.18 -9.00 7.60
C ARG A 10 14.49 -10.35 7.36
N HIS A 11 13.31 -10.35 6.76
CA HIS A 11 12.48 -11.54 6.62
C HIS A 11 12.43 -12.10 5.19
N ARG A 12 13.30 -11.62 4.29
CA ARG A 12 13.33 -11.99 2.86
C ARG A 12 13.22 -13.50 2.63
N SER A 13 14.04 -14.30 3.34
CA SER A 13 14.04 -15.75 3.17
C SER A 13 12.71 -16.41 3.50
N ALA A 14 11.99 -15.92 4.52
CA ALA A 14 10.67 -16.44 4.88
C ALA A 14 9.62 -15.98 3.86
N LEU A 15 9.69 -14.72 3.45
CA LEU A 15 8.76 -14.13 2.46
C LEU A 15 8.90 -14.74 1.06
N SER A 16 10.06 -15.29 0.71
CA SER A 16 10.25 -16.02 -0.55
C SER A 16 9.48 -17.35 -0.62
N GLY A 17 9.06 -17.91 0.52
CA GLY A 17 8.36 -19.20 0.59
C GLY A 17 6.83 -19.10 0.68
N VAL A 18 6.28 -17.90 0.77
CA VAL A 18 4.84 -17.68 0.97
C VAL A 18 4.34 -16.53 0.09
N PRO A 19 3.10 -16.59 -0.45
CA PRO A 19 2.52 -15.43 -1.10
C PRO A 19 2.28 -14.33 -0.07
N PHE A 20 2.67 -13.11 -0.41
CA PHE A 20 2.37 -11.93 0.40
C PHE A 20 2.10 -10.76 -0.54
N ARG A 21 1.45 -9.74 0.01
CA ARG A 21 1.16 -8.51 -0.72
C ARG A 21 1.53 -7.30 0.12
N VAL A 22 1.93 -6.23 -0.55
CA VAL A 22 2.33 -4.96 0.05
C VAL A 22 1.38 -3.88 -0.44
N PHE A 23 0.93 -3.04 0.48
CA PHE A 23 0.17 -1.86 0.11
C PHE A 23 0.69 -0.61 0.82
N ALA A 24 0.41 0.54 0.21
CA ALA A 24 0.58 1.84 0.84
C ALA A 24 -0.67 2.70 0.63
N LEU A 25 -0.81 3.72 1.48
CA LEU A 25 -1.81 4.77 1.40
C LEU A 25 -1.08 6.10 1.25
N GLY A 26 -1.58 7.00 0.42
CA GLY A 26 -0.90 8.29 0.25
C GLY A 26 -1.64 9.34 -0.56
N PRO A 27 -2.04 9.04 -1.81
CA PRO A 27 -2.68 10.03 -2.65
C PRO A 27 -4.02 10.49 -2.06
N THR A 28 -4.24 11.79 -2.02
CA THR A 28 -5.54 12.41 -1.67
C THR A 28 -6.33 12.71 -2.93
N THR A 29 -6.30 11.74 -3.86
CA THR A 29 -7.02 11.76 -5.13
C THR A 29 -7.48 10.34 -5.43
N ALA A 30 -8.64 10.23 -6.08
CA ALA A 30 -9.16 8.98 -6.60
C ALA A 30 -8.70 8.72 -8.06
N ASP A 31 -8.12 9.74 -8.70
CA ASP A 31 -7.56 9.62 -10.04
C ASP A 31 -6.22 8.89 -9.99
N ARG A 32 -6.16 7.72 -10.65
CA ARG A 32 -4.96 6.88 -10.70
C ARG A 32 -3.97 7.31 -11.78
N ASP A 33 -4.42 8.15 -12.71
CA ASP A 33 -3.58 8.73 -13.76
C ASP A 33 -2.99 10.09 -13.32
N ASP A 34 -3.39 10.58 -12.14
CA ASP A 34 -2.79 11.74 -11.51
C ASP A 34 -1.29 11.53 -11.28
N GLU A 35 -0.48 12.54 -11.64
CA GLU A 35 0.98 12.47 -11.56
C GLU A 35 1.48 12.12 -10.15
N SER A 36 0.81 12.61 -9.11
CA SER A 36 1.18 12.30 -7.73
C SER A 36 0.91 10.83 -7.39
N TYR A 37 -0.16 10.25 -7.93
CA TYR A 37 -0.47 8.83 -7.77
C TYR A 37 0.59 7.95 -8.43
N VAL A 38 0.91 8.25 -9.69
CA VAL A 38 1.92 7.52 -10.48
C VAL A 38 3.27 7.59 -9.77
N ARG A 39 3.70 8.80 -9.40
CA ARG A 39 5.01 9.04 -8.78
C ARG A 39 5.17 8.36 -7.42
N GLU A 40 4.15 8.39 -6.57
CA GLU A 40 4.20 7.68 -5.29
C GLU A 40 4.20 6.15 -5.49
N GLY A 41 3.50 5.65 -6.52
CA GLY A 41 3.54 4.24 -6.91
C GLY A 41 4.94 3.79 -7.35
N GLU A 42 5.63 4.60 -8.17
CA GLU A 42 7.01 4.35 -8.58
C GLU A 42 7.98 4.36 -7.39
N ARG A 43 7.82 5.32 -6.47
CA ARG A 43 8.63 5.40 -5.25
C ARG A 43 8.47 4.17 -4.36
N LEU A 44 7.24 3.69 -4.20
CA LEU A 44 6.97 2.47 -3.44
C LEU A 44 7.69 1.26 -4.05
N ARG A 45 7.56 1.08 -5.38
CA ARG A 45 8.21 -0.04 -6.10
C ARG A 45 9.73 0.04 -5.99
N ALA A 46 10.33 1.20 -6.26
CA ALA A 46 11.77 1.40 -6.14
C ALA A 46 12.30 1.14 -4.72
N ALA A 47 11.53 1.51 -3.69
CA ALA A 47 11.90 1.24 -2.30
C ALA A 47 11.89 -0.26 -1.98
N LEU A 48 10.91 -1.01 -2.50
CA LEU A 48 10.81 -2.46 -2.33
C LEU A 48 11.91 -3.21 -3.09
N GLU A 49 12.20 -2.79 -4.32
CA GLU A 49 13.31 -3.32 -5.12
C GLU A 49 14.64 -3.12 -4.38
N LYS A 50 14.90 -1.91 -3.88
CA LYS A 50 16.09 -1.61 -3.08
C LYS A 50 16.17 -2.42 -1.79
N ALA A 51 15.03 -2.79 -1.20
CA ALA A 51 14.97 -3.65 -0.03
C ALA A 51 15.22 -5.14 -0.36
N GLY A 52 15.30 -5.51 -1.64
CA GLY A 52 15.43 -6.90 -2.09
C GLY A 52 14.13 -7.68 -1.94
N SER A 53 12.98 -7.02 -2.13
CA SER A 53 11.67 -7.67 -2.04
C SER A 53 11.60 -8.90 -2.95
N PRO A 54 11.07 -10.03 -2.47
CA PRO A 54 10.79 -11.19 -3.30
C PRO A 54 9.88 -10.88 -4.51
N PRO A 55 10.05 -11.60 -5.64
CA PRO A 55 9.30 -11.35 -6.89
C PRO A 55 7.82 -11.75 -6.81
N ASN A 56 7.43 -12.54 -5.82
CA ASN A 56 6.05 -12.99 -5.57
C ASN A 56 5.20 -11.97 -4.79
N ALA A 57 5.70 -10.76 -4.58
CA ALA A 57 4.96 -9.69 -3.91
C ALA A 57 4.02 -8.99 -4.90
N SER A 58 2.70 -9.03 -4.65
CA SER A 58 1.80 -8.04 -5.26
C SER A 58 1.97 -6.71 -4.53
N VAL A 59 2.08 -5.60 -5.26
CA VAL A 59 2.29 -4.26 -4.69
C VAL A 59 1.21 -3.32 -5.22
N GLU A 60 0.45 -2.71 -4.32
CA GLU A 60 -0.64 -1.80 -4.67
C GLU A 60 -0.55 -0.47 -3.88
N LEU A 61 -0.87 0.64 -4.55
CA LEU A 61 -1.04 1.93 -3.90
C LEU A 61 -2.54 2.22 -3.90
N PHE A 62 -3.09 2.65 -2.77
CA PHE A 62 -4.46 3.10 -2.67
C PHE A 62 -4.53 4.56 -2.22
N GLY A 63 -5.63 5.23 -2.58
CA GLY A 63 -5.95 6.55 -2.04
C GLY A 63 -6.09 6.51 -0.51
N GLY A 64 -5.79 7.63 0.14
CA GLY A 64 -5.85 7.79 1.58
C GLY A 64 -7.21 8.22 2.10
N VAL A 65 -7.28 8.44 3.42
CA VAL A 65 -8.37 9.13 4.10
C VAL A 65 -7.77 10.26 4.95
N ILE A 66 -8.40 11.43 4.91
CA ILE A 66 -8.10 12.56 5.78
C ILE A 66 -9.30 12.75 6.70
N ASP A 67 -9.08 12.48 7.98
CA ASP A 67 -10.00 12.78 9.07
C ASP A 67 -9.32 13.82 9.98
N PRO A 68 -9.59 15.12 9.77
CA PRO A 68 -8.89 16.19 10.49
C PRO A 68 -9.07 16.13 12.00
N ALA A 69 -10.17 15.55 12.48
CA ALA A 69 -10.44 15.38 13.91
C ALA A 69 -9.50 14.36 14.58
N LYS A 70 -8.89 13.47 13.80
CA LYS A 70 -7.91 12.47 14.27
C LYS A 70 -6.46 12.90 14.06
N LEU A 71 -6.22 14.05 13.45
CA LEU A 71 -4.89 14.51 13.08
C LEU A 71 -4.41 15.65 14.00
N HIS A 72 -3.11 15.72 14.23
CA HIS A 72 -2.49 16.83 14.95
C HIS A 72 -2.17 18.00 14.00
N PHE A 73 -1.99 19.19 14.57
CA PHE A 73 -1.54 20.36 13.82
C PHE A 73 -0.18 20.09 13.14
N PRO A 74 0.02 20.45 11.85
CA PRO A 74 -0.90 21.23 11.00
C PRO A 74 -1.92 20.40 10.20
N PHE A 75 -1.81 19.08 10.19
CA PHE A 75 -2.67 18.20 9.39
C PHE A 75 -4.14 18.23 9.83
N SER A 76 -4.42 18.66 11.06
CA SER A 76 -5.78 18.93 11.57
C SER A 76 -6.54 20.03 10.80
N ARG A 77 -5.88 20.75 9.89
CA ARG A 77 -6.49 21.81 9.05
C ARG A 77 -6.72 21.38 7.60
N MET A 78 -6.40 20.14 7.25
CA MET A 78 -6.63 19.66 5.89
C MET A 78 -8.12 19.47 5.62
N GLU A 79 -8.52 19.59 4.36
CA GLU A 79 -9.88 19.25 3.92
C GLU A 79 -10.16 17.77 4.20
N PRO A 80 -11.29 17.42 4.83
CA PRO A 80 -11.67 16.03 5.04
C PRO A 80 -11.97 15.34 3.70
N GLY A 81 -11.61 14.08 3.57
CA GLY A 81 -11.89 13.30 2.36
C GLY A 81 -11.53 11.83 2.50
N ASP A 82 -12.21 10.99 1.72
CA ASP A 82 -11.90 9.57 1.60
C ASP A 82 -11.75 9.21 0.12
N TRP A 83 -10.54 8.85 -0.27
CA TRP A 83 -10.19 8.46 -1.64
C TRP A 83 -9.88 6.96 -1.73
N ARG A 84 -10.14 6.20 -0.66
CA ARG A 84 -9.95 4.74 -0.69
C ARG A 84 -10.97 4.14 -1.65
N PRO A 85 -10.51 3.44 -2.71
CA PRO A 85 -11.43 2.75 -3.60
C PRO A 85 -11.86 1.43 -2.94
N TRP A 86 -12.80 1.50 -2.00
CA TRP A 86 -13.24 0.35 -1.20
C TRP A 86 -13.51 -0.92 -2.03
N PRO A 87 -14.25 -0.86 -3.16
CA PRO A 87 -14.45 -2.06 -3.98
C PRO A 87 -13.17 -2.67 -4.55
N LEU A 88 -12.16 -1.84 -4.89
CA LEU A 88 -10.86 -2.32 -5.36
C LEU A 88 -10.03 -2.92 -4.23
N ILE A 89 -10.09 -2.33 -3.03
CA ILE A 89 -9.43 -2.87 -1.84
C ILE A 89 -10.02 -4.25 -1.48
N GLU A 90 -11.34 -4.36 -1.48
CA GLU A 90 -12.06 -5.62 -1.22
C GLU A 90 -11.67 -6.69 -2.25
N GLY A 91 -11.77 -6.39 -3.55
CA GLY A 91 -11.38 -7.34 -4.60
C GLY A 91 -9.90 -7.73 -4.54
N TRP A 92 -9.02 -6.81 -4.13
CA TRP A 92 -7.62 -7.13 -3.90
C TRP A 92 -7.45 -8.09 -2.72
N VAL A 93 -8.11 -7.84 -1.57
CA VAL A 93 -8.09 -8.75 -0.42
C VAL A 93 -8.65 -10.12 -0.75
N ASP A 94 -9.77 -10.19 -1.48
CA ASP A 94 -10.38 -11.46 -1.90
C ASP A 94 -9.41 -12.30 -2.75
N GLY A 95 -8.63 -11.64 -3.62
CA GLY A 95 -7.59 -12.30 -4.39
C GLY A 95 -6.52 -12.97 -3.50
N LEU A 96 -6.13 -12.29 -2.41
CA LEU A 96 -5.15 -12.84 -1.47
C LEU A 96 -5.71 -14.04 -0.70
N ILE A 97 -6.98 -13.97 -0.27
CA ILE A 97 -7.64 -15.08 0.42
C ILE A 97 -7.66 -16.32 -0.46
N ARG A 98 -8.00 -16.17 -1.75
CA ARG A 98 -7.98 -17.27 -2.73
C ARG A 98 -6.58 -17.86 -2.91
N GLU A 99 -5.54 -17.03 -3.00
CA GLU A 99 -4.13 -17.47 -3.12
C GLU A 99 -3.65 -18.23 -1.88
N LEU A 100 -4.13 -17.87 -0.69
CA LEU A 100 -3.78 -18.53 0.57
C LEU A 100 -4.60 -19.80 0.84
N GLY A 101 -5.51 -20.19 -0.06
CA GLY A 101 -6.36 -21.37 0.11
C GLY A 101 -7.53 -21.16 1.07
N GLY A 102 -7.87 -19.90 1.39
CA GLY A 102 -9.11 -19.56 2.08
C GLY A 102 -10.30 -19.67 1.12
N VAL A 103 -11.33 -20.40 1.51
CA VAL A 103 -12.62 -20.39 0.82
C VAL A 103 -13.27 -19.04 1.14
N GLY A 104 -13.36 -18.16 0.13
CA GLY A 104 -14.05 -16.87 0.23
C GLY A 104 -15.56 -17.02 0.35
#